data_AF-A0A955ABY8-F1
#
_entry.id   AF-A0A955ABY8-F1
#
_cell.length_a   1.000
_cell.length_b   1.000
_cell.length_c   1.000
_cell.angle_alpha   90.00
_cell.angle_beta   90.00
_cell.angle_gamma   90.00
#
_symmetry.space_group_name_H-M   'P 1'
#
loop_
_entity.id
_entity.type
_entity.pdbx_description
1 polymer ?
#
loop_
_entity_poly.entity_id
_entity_poly.type
_entity_poly.pdbx_seq_one_letter_code
_entity_poly.pdbx_strand_id
1 'polypeptide(L)'
;KRRRFMAAMAMEHCNGSPRQTETSLGFNRRAVSRGLQELELGETIRNLPERRGRPRIEQQRQDISRITEKILSDTVADNLELWWNERKPLYPHIRTLMIDLDNGPEVSSRRTQFMKRMVAFADKYSLKIELVYYPPYHSKYNAIERCWGVLEQHWNGTLLNSISTTLNWARSMTWKSIHPIVRKLDGIYRRGVKLTKAEFAAYSLQFCGFVGTLNNKFTP
;
A
#
# COMPACT_ATOMS: atom_id res chain seq x y z
N LYS A 1 11.64 -23.63 -12.98
CA LYS A 1 13.04 -23.80 -13.46
C LYS A 1 13.94 -24.35 -12.34
N ARG A 2 14.26 -23.61 -11.26
CA ARG A 2 15.12 -24.10 -10.16
C ARG A 2 14.62 -25.38 -9.44
N ARG A 3 13.34 -25.46 -9.06
CA ARG A 3 12.79 -26.65 -8.35
C ARG A 3 12.78 -27.92 -9.20
N ARG A 4 12.43 -27.81 -10.50
CA ARG A 4 12.49 -28.94 -11.45
C ARG A 4 13.92 -29.48 -11.62
N PHE A 5 14.90 -28.59 -11.71
CA PHE A 5 16.32 -29.00 -11.74
C PHE A 5 16.74 -29.75 -10.47
N MET A 6 16.41 -29.20 -9.29
CA MET A 6 16.71 -29.85 -8.01
C MET A 6 16.02 -31.21 -7.86
N ALA A 7 14.82 -31.37 -8.42
CA ALA A 7 14.10 -32.63 -8.41
C ALA A 7 14.68 -33.66 -9.38
N ALA A 8 15.11 -33.25 -10.58
CA ALA A 8 15.82 -34.13 -11.51
C ALA A 8 17.12 -34.66 -10.89
N MET A 9 17.93 -33.78 -10.30
CA MET A 9 19.15 -34.16 -9.58
C MET A 9 18.87 -35.09 -8.39
N ALA A 10 17.75 -34.88 -7.69
CA ALA A 10 17.33 -35.75 -6.59
C ALA A 10 16.94 -37.15 -7.09
N MET A 11 16.26 -37.25 -8.24
CA MET A 11 15.92 -38.54 -8.86
C MET A 11 17.17 -39.29 -9.31
N GLU A 12 18.13 -38.58 -9.90
CA GLU A 12 19.35 -39.16 -10.47
C GLU A 12 20.35 -39.61 -9.40
N HIS A 13 20.58 -38.80 -8.36
CA HIS A 13 21.67 -39.03 -7.41
C HIS A 13 21.22 -39.36 -5.98
N CYS A 14 19.93 -39.23 -5.68
CA CYS A 14 19.41 -39.40 -4.31
C CYS A 14 18.13 -40.24 -4.27
N ASN A 15 17.87 -41.08 -5.28
CA ASN A 15 16.68 -41.94 -5.40
C ASN A 15 15.35 -41.20 -5.14
N GLY A 16 15.28 -39.92 -5.53
CA GLY A 16 14.11 -39.07 -5.28
C GLY A 16 13.88 -38.70 -3.81
N SER A 17 14.83 -38.96 -2.90
CA SER A 17 14.70 -38.68 -1.47
C SER A 17 15.08 -37.23 -1.15
N PRO A 18 14.13 -36.38 -0.70
CA PRO A 18 14.42 -34.99 -0.37
C PRO A 18 15.41 -34.84 0.79
N ARG A 19 15.42 -35.80 1.73
CA ARG A 19 16.29 -35.79 2.91
C ARG A 19 17.74 -36.11 2.52
N GLN A 20 17.95 -37.11 1.68
CA GLN A 20 19.30 -37.44 1.18
C GLN A 20 19.85 -36.33 0.28
N THR A 21 18.98 -35.69 -0.51
CA THR A 21 19.36 -34.55 -1.36
C THR A 21 19.82 -33.33 -0.54
N GLU A 22 19.20 -33.09 0.62
CA GLU A 22 19.63 -32.04 1.55
C GLU A 22 21.00 -32.35 2.15
N THR A 23 21.22 -33.59 2.59
CA THR A 23 22.50 -34.03 3.17
C THR A 23 23.64 -34.05 2.14
N SER A 24 23.37 -34.47 0.90
CA SER A 24 24.42 -34.73 -0.10
C SER A 24 24.69 -33.53 -1.01
N LEU A 25 23.65 -32.78 -1.39
CA LEU A 25 23.74 -31.67 -2.36
C LEU A 25 23.45 -30.30 -1.72
N GLY A 26 23.14 -30.24 -0.42
CA GLY A 26 22.80 -28.99 0.27
C GLY A 26 21.48 -28.37 -0.20
N PHE A 27 20.64 -29.14 -0.90
CA PHE A 27 19.39 -28.65 -1.46
C PHE A 27 18.30 -28.56 -0.40
N ASN A 28 17.57 -27.44 -0.39
CA ASN A 28 16.47 -27.26 0.55
C ASN A 28 15.41 -28.36 0.36
N ARG A 29 15.19 -29.18 1.39
CA ARG A 29 14.29 -30.32 1.37
C ARG A 29 12.88 -29.99 0.86
N ARG A 30 12.31 -28.87 1.30
CA ARG A 30 10.95 -28.43 0.90
C ARG A 30 10.88 -28.04 -0.58
N ALA A 31 11.96 -27.48 -1.11
CA ALA A 31 12.05 -27.14 -2.53
C ALA A 31 12.17 -28.39 -3.41
N VAL A 32 12.93 -29.40 -2.96
CA VAL A 32 13.07 -30.71 -3.63
C VAL A 32 11.75 -31.48 -3.62
N SER A 33 11.10 -31.61 -2.46
CA SER A 33 9.79 -32.29 -2.35
C SER A 33 8.74 -31.69 -3.29
N ARG A 34 8.64 -30.35 -3.34
CA ARG A 34 7.71 -29.68 -4.26
C ARG A 34 8.11 -29.88 -5.72
N GLY A 35 9.41 -29.89 -6.03
CA GLY A 35 9.88 -30.13 -7.38
C GLY A 35 9.57 -31.55 -7.87
N LEU A 36 9.68 -32.56 -6.99
CA LEU A 36 9.30 -33.95 -7.30
C LEU A 36 7.81 -34.07 -7.55
N GLN A 37 6.99 -33.43 -6.71
CA GLN A 37 5.54 -33.38 -6.90
C GLN A 37 5.14 -32.66 -8.20
N GLU A 38 5.87 -31.61 -8.59
CA GLU A 38 5.71 -30.91 -9.87
C GLU A 38 6.11 -31.78 -11.10
N LEU A 39 7.01 -32.75 -10.93
CA LEU A 39 7.40 -33.69 -11.99
C LEU A 39 6.35 -34.80 -12.14
N GLU A 40 5.83 -35.32 -11.03
CA GLU A 40 4.81 -36.38 -11.01
C GLU A 40 3.48 -35.89 -11.58
N LEU A 41 3.06 -34.67 -11.24
CA LEU A 41 1.80 -34.08 -11.73
C LEU A 41 1.91 -33.46 -13.13
N GLY A 42 3.11 -33.33 -13.70
CA GLY A 42 3.36 -32.62 -14.97
C GLY A 42 3.12 -31.10 -14.93
N GLU A 43 2.53 -30.57 -13.85
CA GLU A 43 2.17 -29.18 -13.69
C GLU A 43 3.09 -28.43 -12.71
N THR A 44 3.26 -27.12 -12.93
CA THR A 44 3.99 -26.28 -11.97
C THR A 44 3.05 -25.84 -10.85
N ILE A 45 3.29 -26.34 -9.63
CA ILE A 45 2.64 -25.88 -8.42
C ILE A 45 2.94 -24.39 -8.22
N ARG A 46 1.93 -23.56 -8.44
CA ARG A 46 2.05 -22.11 -8.24
C ARG A 46 2.27 -21.82 -6.76
N ASN A 47 3.34 -21.09 -6.49
CA ASN A 47 3.55 -20.57 -5.15
C ASN A 47 2.54 -19.43 -4.94
N LEU A 48 1.61 -19.57 -4.00
CA LEU A 48 0.62 -18.56 -3.64
C LEU A 48 1.10 -17.82 -2.39
N PRO A 49 1.96 -16.79 -2.51
CA PRO A 49 2.40 -16.02 -1.35
C PRO A 49 1.23 -15.36 -0.60
N GLU A 50 0.13 -15.06 -1.31
CA GLU A 50 -1.12 -14.53 -0.75
C GLU A 50 -1.79 -15.44 0.30
N ARG A 51 -1.46 -16.75 0.30
CA ARG A 51 -1.98 -17.72 1.28
C ARG A 51 -1.03 -17.99 2.45
N ARG A 52 0.10 -17.28 2.53
CA ARG A 52 1.04 -17.41 3.66
C ARG A 52 0.74 -16.35 4.71
N GLY A 53 0.83 -16.76 5.98
CA GLY A 53 0.50 -15.92 7.12
C GLY A 53 -0.97 -16.07 7.54
N ARG A 54 -1.29 -15.60 8.74
CA ARG A 54 -2.68 -15.54 9.22
C ARG A 54 -3.43 -14.53 8.34
N PRO A 55 -4.50 -14.91 7.62
CA PRO A 55 -5.28 -13.94 6.86
C PRO A 55 -5.83 -12.88 7.81
N ARG A 56 -5.98 -11.64 7.35
CA ARG A 56 -6.55 -10.56 8.17
C ARG A 56 -7.94 -10.99 8.65
N ILE A 57 -8.35 -10.57 9.85
CA ILE A 57 -9.64 -11.01 10.40
C ILE A 57 -10.81 -10.64 9.48
N GLU A 58 -10.72 -9.50 8.80
CA GLU A 58 -11.64 -9.03 7.75
C GLU A 58 -11.74 -10.00 6.56
N GLN A 59 -10.68 -10.74 6.25
CA GLN A 59 -10.67 -11.75 5.19
C GLN A 59 -11.23 -13.10 5.68
N GLN A 60 -11.23 -13.32 6.99
CA GLN A 60 -11.79 -14.51 7.63
C GLN A 60 -13.28 -14.35 7.95
N ARG A 61 -13.72 -13.11 8.19
CA ARG A 61 -15.06 -12.76 8.68
C ARG A 61 -15.76 -11.80 7.74
N GLN A 62 -16.74 -12.32 7.01
CA GLN A 62 -17.47 -11.56 5.99
C GLN A 62 -18.33 -10.43 6.59
N ASP A 63 -18.78 -10.61 7.84
CA ASP A 63 -19.44 -9.61 8.69
C ASP A 63 -18.55 -8.39 8.95
N ILE A 64 -17.25 -8.60 9.19
CA ILE A 64 -16.28 -7.52 9.40
C ILE A 64 -15.86 -6.90 8.05
N SER A 65 -15.72 -7.73 7.00
CA SER A 65 -15.32 -7.26 5.65
C SER A 65 -16.28 -6.23 5.04
N ARG A 66 -17.57 -6.29 5.42
CA ARG A 66 -18.60 -5.34 4.95
C ARG A 66 -18.52 -4.00 5.66
N ILE A 67 -17.93 -3.96 6.86
CA ILE A 67 -17.77 -2.74 7.67
C ILE A 67 -16.50 -1.98 7.25
N THR A 68 -15.47 -2.69 6.78
CA THR A 68 -14.22 -2.11 6.29
C THR A 68 -14.32 -1.80 4.80
N GLU A 69 -14.85 -0.62 4.47
CA GLU A 69 -14.69 -0.10 3.12
C GLU A 69 -13.20 0.10 2.83
N LYS A 70 -12.73 -0.55 1.77
CA LYS A 70 -11.34 -0.44 1.35
C LYS A 70 -11.11 0.95 0.79
N ILE A 71 -10.11 1.67 1.34
CA ILE A 71 -9.63 2.93 0.76
C ILE A 71 -9.23 2.69 -0.71
N LEU A 72 -9.63 3.58 -1.61
CA LEU A 72 -9.30 3.53 -3.04
C LEU A 72 -8.56 4.81 -3.45
N SER A 73 -7.82 4.75 -4.57
CA SER A 73 -7.13 5.93 -5.11
C SER A 73 -8.05 7.15 -5.31
N ASP A 74 -9.29 6.92 -5.74
CA ASP A 74 -10.27 8.00 -5.94
C ASP A 74 -10.68 8.61 -4.60
N THR A 75 -10.89 7.78 -3.57
CA THR A 75 -11.16 8.24 -2.20
C THR A 75 -10.02 9.10 -1.65
N VAL A 76 -8.76 8.76 -1.95
CA VAL A 76 -7.60 9.56 -1.54
C VAL A 76 -7.58 10.91 -2.27
N ALA A 77 -7.82 10.91 -3.58
CA ALA A 77 -7.85 12.13 -4.38
C ALA A 77 -8.96 13.08 -3.95
N ASP A 78 -10.16 12.56 -3.68
CA ASP A 78 -11.31 13.36 -3.24
C ASP A 78 -11.07 13.96 -1.83
N ASN A 79 -10.43 13.20 -0.94
CA ASN A 79 -10.00 13.72 0.36
C ASN A 79 -8.97 14.85 0.22
N LEU A 80 -7.99 14.72 -0.67
CA LEU A 80 -7.02 15.77 -0.97
C LEU A 80 -7.72 17.02 -1.53
N GLU A 81 -8.70 16.83 -2.41
CA GLU A 81 -9.48 17.91 -2.99
C GLU A 81 -10.33 18.64 -1.96
N LEU A 82 -11.01 17.91 -1.09
CA LEU A 82 -11.75 18.48 0.04
C LEU A 82 -10.83 19.32 0.93
N TRP A 83 -9.69 18.75 1.34
CA TRP A 83 -8.70 19.45 2.15
C TRP A 83 -8.18 20.71 1.46
N TRP A 84 -7.84 20.63 0.18
CA TRP A 84 -7.29 21.77 -0.54
C TRP A 84 -8.31 22.89 -0.70
N ASN A 85 -9.58 22.58 -0.98
CA ASN A 85 -10.62 23.62 -1.08
C ASN A 85 -10.82 24.37 0.24
N GLU A 86 -10.67 23.71 1.39
CA GLU A 86 -10.73 24.36 2.71
C GLU A 86 -9.47 25.20 3.01
N ARG A 87 -8.30 24.81 2.48
CA ARG A 87 -7.00 25.45 2.80
C ARG A 87 -6.55 26.50 1.80
N LYS A 88 -6.93 26.39 0.53
CA LYS A 88 -6.57 27.33 -0.54
C LYS A 88 -6.86 28.79 -0.17
N PRO A 89 -8.00 29.15 0.46
CA PRO A 89 -8.25 30.54 0.86
C PRO A 89 -7.28 31.06 1.93
N LEU A 90 -6.78 30.17 2.79
CA LEU A 90 -5.82 30.49 3.85
C LEU A 90 -4.38 30.60 3.34
N TYR A 91 -4.07 29.94 2.21
CA TYR A 91 -2.73 29.89 1.63
C TYR A 91 -2.71 30.23 0.14
N PRO A 92 -3.17 31.43 -0.28
CA PRO A 92 -3.31 31.79 -1.69
C PRO A 92 -1.98 31.87 -2.46
N HIS A 93 -0.87 32.00 -1.74
CA HIS A 93 0.49 32.09 -2.29
C HIS A 93 1.12 30.72 -2.59
N ILE A 94 0.56 29.62 -2.07
CA ILE A 94 1.11 28.29 -2.30
C ILE A 94 0.86 27.86 -3.75
N ARG A 95 1.95 27.53 -4.46
CA ARG A 95 1.92 26.99 -5.83
C ARG A 95 2.45 25.56 -5.93
N THR A 96 3.07 25.06 -4.87
CA THR A 96 3.66 23.72 -4.82
C THR A 96 3.16 22.97 -3.59
N LEU A 97 2.68 21.75 -3.78
CA LEU A 97 2.30 20.83 -2.71
C LEU A 97 3.24 19.64 -2.70
N MET A 98 3.96 19.47 -1.61
CA MET A 98 4.73 18.26 -1.32
C MET A 98 3.85 17.28 -0.54
N ILE A 99 3.73 16.05 -1.02
CA ILE A 99 2.91 15.00 -0.43
C ILE A 99 3.81 13.82 -0.08
N ASP A 100 3.96 13.58 1.21
CA ASP A 100 4.70 12.45 1.77
C ASP A 100 3.85 11.18 1.75
N LEU A 101 4.30 10.16 1.02
CA LEU A 101 3.57 8.91 0.76
C LEU A 101 4.33 7.68 1.25
N ASP A 102 3.62 6.77 1.91
CA ASP A 102 4.12 5.47 2.39
C ASP A 102 4.24 4.41 1.28
N ASN A 103 3.95 4.78 0.02
CA ASN A 103 3.89 3.90 -1.15
C ASN A 103 2.87 2.75 -0.99
N GLY A 104 1.77 2.97 -0.25
CA GLY A 104 0.66 2.04 -0.18
C GLY A 104 0.06 1.70 -1.55
N PRO A 105 -0.66 0.56 -1.69
CA PRO A 105 -1.11 0.04 -2.99
C PRO A 105 -2.07 0.98 -3.76
N GLU A 106 -2.72 1.90 -3.07
CA GLU A 106 -3.69 2.84 -3.62
C GLU A 106 -3.09 4.24 -3.89
N VAL A 107 -1.89 4.53 -3.36
CA VAL A 107 -1.14 5.78 -3.55
C VAL A 107 0.20 5.59 -4.25
N SER A 108 0.49 4.36 -4.69
CA SER A 108 1.74 4.03 -5.37
C SER A 108 1.83 4.72 -6.72
N SER A 109 3.04 5.16 -7.08
CA SER A 109 3.32 5.75 -8.40
C SER A 109 3.07 4.80 -9.57
N ARG A 110 3.05 3.48 -9.31
CA ARG A 110 2.72 2.46 -10.31
C ARG A 110 1.22 2.35 -10.59
N ARG A 111 0.37 2.95 -9.75
CA ARG A 111 -1.07 2.89 -9.93
C ARG A 111 -1.52 4.05 -10.81
N THR A 112 -1.87 3.71 -12.06
CA THR A 112 -2.26 4.68 -13.09
C THR A 112 -3.47 5.54 -12.70
N GLN A 113 -4.45 4.97 -11.99
CA GLN A 113 -5.62 5.73 -11.51
C GLN A 113 -5.22 6.83 -10.52
N PHE A 114 -4.35 6.52 -9.55
CA PHE A 114 -3.87 7.51 -8.59
C PHE A 114 -3.12 8.63 -9.30
N MET A 115 -2.17 8.27 -10.16
CA MET A 115 -1.39 9.24 -10.93
C MET A 115 -2.26 10.12 -11.82
N LYS A 116 -3.28 9.56 -12.50
CA LYS A 116 -4.28 10.32 -13.27
C LYS A 116 -4.99 11.34 -12.38
N ARG A 117 -5.47 10.93 -11.19
CA ARG A 117 -6.18 11.83 -10.27
C ARG A 117 -5.27 12.95 -9.76
N MET A 118 -4.00 12.67 -9.46
CA MET A 118 -3.02 13.68 -9.04
C MET A 118 -2.75 14.70 -10.15
N VAL A 119 -2.58 14.24 -11.39
CA VAL A 119 -2.42 15.13 -12.55
C VAL A 119 -3.64 16.00 -12.76
N ALA A 120 -4.84 15.41 -12.75
CA ALA A 120 -6.08 16.16 -12.88
C ALA A 120 -6.25 17.21 -11.76
N PHE A 121 -5.84 16.88 -10.53
CA PHE A 121 -5.83 17.82 -9.41
C PHE A 121 -4.81 18.95 -9.62
N ALA A 122 -3.58 18.63 -10.06
CA ALA A 122 -2.55 19.61 -10.39
C ALA A 122 -3.05 20.61 -11.44
N ASP A 123 -3.61 20.10 -12.54
CA ASP A 123 -4.13 20.90 -13.65
C ASP A 123 -5.31 21.78 -13.19
N LYS A 124 -6.26 21.21 -12.45
CA LYS A 124 -7.45 21.92 -11.95
C LYS A 124 -7.10 23.12 -11.07
N TYR A 125 -6.08 22.99 -10.22
CA TYR A 125 -5.71 24.04 -9.27
C TYR A 125 -4.46 24.82 -9.67
N SER A 126 -3.87 24.51 -10.83
CA SER A 126 -2.62 25.08 -11.32
C SER A 126 -1.50 24.99 -10.27
N LEU A 127 -1.34 23.79 -9.71
CA LEU A 127 -0.35 23.48 -8.68
C LEU A 127 0.73 22.55 -9.22
N LYS A 128 1.96 22.75 -8.76
CA LYS A 128 2.99 21.73 -8.84
C LYS A 128 2.80 20.73 -7.70
N ILE A 129 2.73 19.44 -8.00
CA ILE A 129 2.68 18.38 -6.97
C ILE A 129 4.01 17.64 -6.96
N GLU A 130 4.58 17.52 -5.76
CA GLU A 130 5.78 16.72 -5.52
C GLU A 130 5.40 15.52 -4.65
N LEU A 131 5.40 14.33 -5.26
CA LEU A 131 5.08 13.09 -4.58
C LEU A 131 6.37 12.47 -4.02
N VAL A 132 6.51 12.46 -2.70
CA VAL A 132 7.71 11.98 -2.01
C VAL A 132 7.42 10.62 -1.42
N TYR A 133 8.08 9.59 -1.95
CA TYR A 133 7.87 8.21 -1.52
C TYR A 133 8.93 7.79 -0.51
N TYR A 134 8.50 7.36 0.67
CA TYR A 134 9.40 6.76 1.63
C TYR A 134 9.97 5.43 1.09
N PRO A 135 11.27 5.14 1.33
CA PRO A 135 11.82 3.83 1.01
C PRO A 135 11.11 2.71 1.77
N PRO A 136 11.15 1.46 1.25
CA PRO A 136 10.55 0.32 1.93
C PRO A 136 11.02 0.21 3.38
N TYR A 137 10.09 -0.10 4.31
CA TYR A 137 10.36 -0.24 5.76
C TYR A 137 10.76 1.04 6.50
N HIS A 138 10.55 2.22 5.90
CA HIS A 138 10.85 3.51 6.52
C HIS A 138 9.59 4.29 6.94
N SER A 139 8.41 3.67 6.93
CA SER A 139 7.15 4.33 7.36
C SER A 139 7.22 4.85 8.79
N LYS A 140 8.01 4.22 9.68
CA LYS A 140 8.22 4.71 11.07
C LYS A 140 8.73 6.16 11.17
N TYR A 141 9.34 6.68 10.11
CA TYR A 141 9.82 8.07 10.06
C TYR A 141 8.74 9.05 9.63
N ASN A 142 7.63 8.57 9.05
CA ASN A 142 6.48 9.39 8.72
C ASN A 142 5.85 9.91 10.02
N ALA A 143 5.72 11.23 10.12
CA ALA A 143 5.16 11.89 11.31
C ALA A 143 3.73 11.42 11.61
N ILE A 144 2.99 10.99 10.58
CA ILE A 144 1.61 10.52 10.75
C ILE A 144 1.53 9.24 11.60
N GLU A 145 2.52 8.35 11.56
CA GLU A 145 2.53 7.12 12.36
C GLU A 145 2.50 7.41 13.86
N ARG A 146 3.14 8.50 14.30
CA ARG A 146 3.10 8.91 15.71
C ARG A 146 1.75 9.51 16.10
N CYS A 147 1.13 10.25 15.17
CA CYS A 147 -0.23 10.76 15.36
C CYS A 147 -1.22 9.59 15.52
N TRP A 148 -1.08 8.53 14.69
CA TRP A 148 -1.90 7.32 14.81
C TRP A 148 -1.72 6.62 16.15
N GLY A 149 -0.48 6.47 16.64
CA GLY A 149 -0.23 5.89 17.96
C GLY A 149 -0.91 6.67 19.10
N VAL A 150 -0.96 8.00 19.01
CA VAL A 150 -1.69 8.82 19.99
C VAL A 150 -3.20 8.65 19.85
N LEU A 151 -3.74 8.62 18.64
CA LEU A 151 -5.17 8.35 18.42
C LEU A 151 -5.57 6.97 18.98
N GLU A 152 -4.74 5.95 18.74
CA GLU A 152 -4.97 4.59 19.24
C GLU A 152 -5.03 4.54 20.77
N GLN A 153 -4.13 5.27 21.45
CA GLN A 153 -4.15 5.38 22.89
C GLN A 153 -5.36 6.20 23.40
N HIS A 154 -5.71 7.27 22.69
CA HIS A 154 -6.77 8.22 23.09
C HIS A 154 -8.14 7.58 23.18
N TRP A 155 -8.51 6.72 22.23
CA TRP A 155 -9.79 6.01 22.28
C TRP A 155 -9.69 4.60 22.90
N ASN A 156 -8.53 4.21 23.42
CA ASN A 156 -8.36 2.89 24.02
C ASN A 156 -9.31 2.73 25.21
N GLY A 157 -10.07 1.63 25.24
CA GLY A 157 -11.10 1.38 26.26
C GLY A 157 -12.39 2.17 26.08
N THR A 158 -12.53 2.96 25.00
CA THR A 158 -13.77 3.70 24.70
C THR A 158 -14.69 2.87 23.81
N LEU A 159 -16.00 2.88 24.11
CA LEU A 159 -17.01 2.23 23.28
C LEU A 159 -17.38 3.09 22.06
N LEU A 160 -16.77 2.78 20.91
CA LEU A 160 -17.05 3.44 19.61
C LEU A 160 -18.26 2.80 18.91
N ASN A 161 -19.46 3.03 19.46
CA ASN A 161 -20.70 2.38 19.01
C ASN A 161 -21.37 3.03 17.78
N SER A 162 -20.90 4.20 17.33
CA SER A 162 -21.47 4.89 16.18
C SER A 162 -20.43 5.71 15.43
N ILE A 163 -20.73 6.03 14.17
CA ILE A 163 -19.88 6.89 13.33
C ILE A 163 -19.73 8.27 13.97
N SER A 164 -20.82 8.87 14.47
CA SER A 164 -20.77 10.18 15.12
C SER A 164 -19.93 10.15 16.39
N THR A 165 -20.08 9.11 17.24
CA THR A 165 -19.24 8.91 18.43
C THR A 165 -17.76 8.83 18.03
N THR A 166 -17.44 8.05 16.99
CA THR A 166 -16.06 7.88 16.50
C THR A 166 -15.48 9.18 15.99
N LEU A 167 -16.23 9.94 15.17
CA LEU A 167 -15.79 11.23 14.64
C LEU A 167 -15.58 12.26 15.74
N ASN A 168 -16.48 12.32 16.73
CA ASN A 168 -16.37 13.26 17.84
C ASN A 168 -15.19 12.93 18.75
N TRP A 169 -14.92 11.65 19.00
CA TRP A 169 -13.72 11.21 19.72
C TRP A 169 -12.44 11.50 18.96
N ALA A 170 -12.42 11.24 17.65
CA ALA A 170 -11.28 11.60 16.81
C ALA A 170 -11.03 13.12 16.82
N ARG A 171 -12.08 13.96 16.91
CA ARG A 171 -11.92 15.43 17.01
C ARG A 171 -11.43 15.88 18.39
N SER A 172 -11.77 15.16 19.45
CA SER A 172 -11.38 15.54 20.82
C SER A 172 -9.91 15.26 21.10
N MET A 173 -9.25 14.40 20.32
CA MET A 173 -7.82 14.14 20.48
C MET A 173 -6.99 15.39 20.21
N THR A 174 -5.77 15.42 20.75
CA THR A 174 -4.78 16.43 20.42
C THR A 174 -3.47 15.78 19.99
N TRP A 175 -2.85 16.34 18.96
CA TRP A 175 -1.50 15.97 18.53
C TRP A 175 -0.65 17.23 18.50
N LYS A 176 0.43 17.27 19.30
CA LYS A 176 1.26 18.48 19.50
C LYS A 176 0.41 19.72 19.87
N SER A 177 -0.55 19.54 20.77
CA SER A 177 -1.49 20.59 21.21
C SER A 177 -2.45 21.12 20.13
N ILE A 178 -2.59 20.41 19.00
CA ILE A 178 -3.50 20.79 17.91
C ILE A 178 -4.59 19.73 17.78
N HIS A 179 -5.85 20.17 17.71
CA HIS A 179 -6.97 19.30 17.39
C HIS A 179 -6.96 18.94 15.89
N PRO A 180 -7.17 17.66 15.53
CA PRO A 180 -7.23 17.26 14.14
C PRO A 180 -8.50 17.78 13.48
N ILE A 181 -8.38 18.07 12.19
CA ILE A 181 -9.56 18.29 11.35
C ILE A 181 -10.06 16.93 10.89
N VAL A 182 -11.26 16.56 11.33
CA VAL A 182 -11.89 15.29 10.97
C VAL A 182 -13.13 15.57 10.11
N ARG A 183 -13.09 15.06 8.89
CA ARG A 183 -14.20 15.07 7.94
C ARG A 183 -14.60 13.64 7.63
N LYS A 184 -15.90 13.43 7.45
CA LYS A 184 -16.43 12.20 6.88
C LYS A 184 -16.53 12.42 5.38
N LEU A 185 -15.95 11.52 4.59
CA LEU A 185 -16.15 11.50 3.16
C LEU A 185 -17.23 10.48 2.84
N ASP A 186 -18.29 10.94 2.19
CA ASP A 186 -19.40 10.10 1.74
C ASP A 186 -19.35 10.02 0.21
N GLY A 187 -19.29 8.81 -0.35
CA GLY A 187 -19.21 8.62 -1.79
C GLY A 187 -19.18 7.15 -2.20
N ILE A 188 -19.76 6.85 -3.37
CA ILE A 188 -19.72 5.49 -3.93
C ILE A 188 -18.53 5.40 -4.88
N TYR A 189 -17.50 4.66 -4.46
CA TYR A 189 -16.27 4.48 -5.23
C TYR A 189 -16.23 3.12 -5.92
N ARG A 190 -15.97 3.11 -7.23
CA ARG A 190 -15.85 1.87 -8.00
C ARG A 190 -14.51 1.20 -7.73
N ARG A 191 -14.55 -0.10 -7.43
CA ARG A 191 -13.35 -0.93 -7.22
C ARG A 191 -12.76 -1.38 -8.55
N GLY A 192 -11.43 -1.58 -8.57
CA GLY A 192 -10.74 -2.21 -9.69
C GLY A 192 -10.54 -1.34 -10.92
N VAL A 193 -10.76 -0.02 -10.80
CA VAL A 193 -10.51 0.93 -11.88
C VAL A 193 -9.02 0.91 -12.24
N LYS A 194 -8.73 0.56 -13.50
CA LYS A 194 -7.38 0.56 -14.07
C LYS A 194 -7.45 1.25 -15.43
N LEU A 195 -6.55 2.20 -15.65
CA LEU A 195 -6.37 2.76 -16.99
C LEU A 195 -5.65 1.76 -17.87
N THR A 196 -6.02 1.79 -19.14
CA THR A 196 -5.22 1.21 -20.21
C THR A 196 -3.92 2.01 -20.40
N LYS A 197 -2.92 1.38 -21.04
CA LYS A 197 -1.64 2.06 -21.32
C LYS A 197 -1.82 3.30 -22.22
N ALA A 198 -2.74 3.22 -23.19
CA ALA A 198 -3.04 4.31 -24.11
C ALA A 198 -3.63 5.53 -23.38
N GLU A 199 -4.61 5.30 -22.50
CA GLU A 199 -5.18 6.37 -21.68
C GLU A 199 -4.17 7.01 -20.74
N PHE A 200 -3.23 6.22 -20.20
CA PHE A 200 -2.21 6.73 -19.29
C PHE A 200 -1.11 7.53 -20.01
N ALA A 201 -0.84 7.22 -21.28
CA ALA A 201 0.22 7.90 -22.04
C ALA A 201 0.01 9.42 -22.10
N ALA A 202 -1.24 9.87 -22.25
CA ALA A 202 -1.60 11.29 -22.25
C ALA A 202 -1.16 12.03 -20.97
N TYR A 203 -1.23 11.37 -19.81
CA TYR A 203 -0.84 11.94 -18.52
C TYR A 203 0.67 11.78 -18.24
N SER A 204 1.31 10.79 -18.87
CA SER A 204 2.72 10.46 -18.59
C SER A 204 3.69 11.59 -18.94
N LEU A 205 3.35 12.43 -19.92
CA LEU A 205 4.16 13.55 -20.39
C LEU A 205 4.23 14.71 -19.38
N GLN A 206 3.28 14.79 -18.45
CA GLN A 206 3.24 15.84 -17.42
C GLN A 206 4.11 15.50 -16.19
N PHE A 207 4.69 14.30 -16.14
CA PHE A 207 5.62 13.94 -15.08
C PHE A 207 7.03 14.41 -15.42
N CYS A 208 7.43 15.56 -14.88
CA CYS A 208 8.82 16.00 -14.93
C CYS A 208 9.63 15.32 -13.80
N GLY A 209 10.56 14.43 -14.16
CA GLY A 209 11.66 14.01 -13.29
C GLY A 209 11.31 13.00 -12.18
N PHE A 210 10.95 11.77 -12.53
CA PHE A 210 11.10 10.65 -11.58
C PHE A 210 12.56 10.21 -11.55
N VAL A 211 13.42 10.96 -10.85
CA VAL A 211 14.75 10.49 -10.46
C VAL A 211 14.63 9.92 -9.06
N GLY A 212 14.32 8.63 -9.01
CA GLY A 212 14.55 7.85 -7.80
C GLY A 212 16.05 7.81 -7.52
N THR A 213 16.53 8.71 -6.67
CA THR A 213 17.76 8.50 -5.93
C THR A 213 17.58 9.10 -4.55
N LEU A 214 17.66 8.23 -3.56
CA LEU A 214 17.70 8.57 -2.16
C LEU A 214 18.81 9.60 -1.92
N ASN A 215 18.43 10.84 -1.59
CA ASN A 215 19.33 11.78 -0.94
C ASN A 215 18.77 12.05 0.45
N ASN A 216 19.09 11.15 1.38
CA ASN A 216 19.19 11.52 2.79
C ASN A 216 20.35 12.53 2.90
N LYS A 217 20.07 13.81 2.71
CA LYS A 217 20.84 14.88 3.33
C LYS A 217 20.08 15.33 4.57
N PHE A 218 20.19 14.52 5.63
CA PHE A 218 20.11 15.05 6.98
C PHE A 218 21.43 15.76 7.22
N THR A 219 21.45 17.08 7.10
CA THR A 219 22.45 17.90 7.81
C THR A 219 21.95 18.12 9.25
N PRO A 220 22.86 18.09 10.24
CA PRO A 220 22.53 18.13 11.67
C PRO A 220 21.76 19.38 12.09
#